data_AF-A0A383AFU9-F1
#
_entry.id   AF-A0A383AFU9-F1
#
_cell.length_a   1.000
_cell.length_b   1.000
_cell.length_c   1.000
_cell.angle_alpha   90.00
_cell.angle_beta   90.00
_cell.angle_gamma   90.00
#
_symmetry.space_group_name_H-M   'P 1'
#
loop_
_entity.id
_entity.type
_entity.pdbx_description
1 polymer ?
#
loop_
_entity_poly.entity_id
_entity_poly.type
_entity_poly.pdbx_seq_one_letter_code
_entity_poly.pdbx_strand_id
1 'polypeptide(L)'
;MKITNLKAEVLVADNADISLTSSAQDTVLVTVETDEGLVGYGETDANPWVVKACIESPGTHTMGQSMKDIIIGRDPLDVEDCWNALYVGTAMTGRRGAGVNAIGAIDMALWDIKG
;
A
#
# COMPACT_ATOMS: atom_id res chain seq x y z
N MET A 1 2.84 -16.70 -10.79
CA MET A 1 1.94 -15.70 -10.20
C MET A 1 2.38 -14.29 -10.52
N LYS A 2 1.43 -13.42 -10.85
CA LYS A 2 1.65 -11.98 -11.09
C LYS A 2 0.57 -11.17 -10.40
N ILE A 3 0.95 -10.01 -9.90
CA ILE A 3 0.01 -9.03 -9.35
C ILE A 3 -0.78 -8.40 -10.49
N THR A 4 -2.11 -8.45 -10.40
CA THR A 4 -3.05 -7.92 -11.40
C THR A 4 -3.77 -6.67 -10.92
N ASN A 5 -3.80 -6.43 -9.62
CA ASN A 5 -4.45 -5.25 -9.05
C ASN A 5 -3.85 -4.82 -7.72
N LEU A 6 -3.98 -3.52 -7.45
CA LEU A 6 -3.71 -2.89 -6.17
C LEU A 6 -4.86 -1.91 -5.87
N LYS A 7 -5.52 -2.09 -4.72
CA LYS A 7 -6.60 -1.24 -4.22
C LYS A 7 -6.27 -0.72 -2.82
N ALA A 8 -6.75 0.49 -2.52
CA ALA A 8 -6.68 1.08 -1.19
C ALA A 8 -8.07 1.65 -0.82
N GLU A 9 -8.66 1.16 0.26
CA GLU A 9 -9.99 1.53 0.73
C GLU A 9 -9.90 2.12 2.14
N VAL A 10 -10.47 3.32 2.33
CA VAL A 10 -10.48 3.96 3.64
C VAL A 10 -11.67 3.44 4.44
N LEU A 11 -11.40 2.98 5.65
CA LEU A 11 -12.41 2.52 6.61
C LEU A 11 -12.37 3.45 7.83
N VAL A 12 -13.55 3.90 8.26
CA VAL A 12 -13.71 4.80 9.41
C VAL A 12 -14.88 4.31 10.23
N ALA A 13 -14.72 4.22 11.54
CA ALA A 13 -15.79 3.88 12.45
C ALA A 13 -16.87 4.97 12.46
N ASP A 14 -18.14 4.58 12.49
CA ASP A 14 -19.28 5.52 12.49
C ASP A 14 -19.25 6.50 13.67
N ASN A 15 -18.59 6.12 14.77
CA ASN A 15 -18.44 6.90 15.99
C ASN A 15 -17.06 7.55 16.14
N ALA A 16 -16.32 7.73 15.03
CA ALA A 16 -15.00 8.36 15.07
C ALA A 16 -15.06 9.79 15.66
N ASP A 17 -14.15 10.07 16.57
CA ASP A 17 -13.99 11.35 17.26
C ASP A 17 -12.55 11.85 17.08
N ILE A 18 -12.41 12.97 16.37
CA ILE A 18 -11.12 13.61 16.05
C ILE A 18 -10.42 14.19 17.27
N SER A 19 -11.10 14.32 18.41
CA SER A 19 -10.51 14.78 19.66
C SER A 19 -9.76 13.66 20.40
N LEU A 20 -9.93 12.40 19.99
CA LEU A 20 -9.31 11.23 20.60
C LEU A 20 -8.05 10.81 19.88
N THR A 21 -7.00 10.47 20.63
CA THR A 21 -5.81 9.79 20.12
C THR A 21 -6.05 8.27 20.12
N SER A 22 -6.81 7.78 19.15
CA SER A 22 -7.20 6.37 19.04
C SER A 22 -6.97 5.85 17.62
N SER A 23 -6.02 4.91 17.49
CA SER A 23 -5.69 4.24 16.22
C SER A 23 -6.69 3.16 15.80
N ALA A 24 -7.75 2.93 16.59
CA ALA A 24 -8.79 1.94 16.27
C ALA A 24 -10.00 2.55 15.55
N GLN A 25 -9.99 3.87 15.28
CA GLN A 25 -11.13 4.58 14.68
C GLN A 25 -11.12 4.55 13.16
N ASP A 26 -9.96 4.33 12.55
CA ASP A 26 -9.79 4.34 11.11
C ASP A 26 -8.62 3.46 10.67
N THR A 27 -8.64 3.07 9.41
CA THR A 27 -7.52 2.40 8.75
C THR A 27 -7.67 2.51 7.23
N VAL A 28 -6.63 2.11 6.51
CA VAL A 28 -6.67 1.89 5.06
C VAL A 28 -6.47 0.40 4.80
N LEU A 29 -7.48 -0.23 4.19
CA LEU A 29 -7.36 -1.60 3.71
C LEU A 29 -6.67 -1.58 2.35
N VAL A 30 -5.52 -2.24 2.26
CA VAL A 30 -4.80 -2.46 1.01
C VAL A 30 -5.07 -3.89 0.55
N THR A 31 -5.44 -4.02 -0.72
CA THR A 31 -5.73 -5.32 -1.34
C THR A 31 -4.87 -5.52 -2.58
N VAL A 32 -4.16 -6.64 -2.61
CA VAL A 32 -3.35 -7.09 -3.75
C VAL A 32 -4.03 -8.31 -4.36
N GLU A 33 -4.33 -8.26 -5.65
CA GLU A 33 -4.96 -9.38 -6.37
C GLU A 33 -3.94 -9.98 -7.35
N THR A 34 -4.01 -11.30 -7.57
CA THR A 34 -3.10 -12.02 -8.47
C THR A 34 -3.83 -12.64 -9.67
N ASP A 35 -3.05 -13.04 -10.69
CA ASP A 35 -3.56 -13.76 -11.88
C ASP A 35 -3.97 -15.21 -11.59
N GLU A 36 -3.62 -15.74 -10.41
CA GLU A 36 -4.01 -17.07 -9.94
C GLU A 36 -5.24 -17.02 -9.02
N GLY A 37 -5.85 -15.84 -8.84
CA GLY A 37 -7.06 -15.65 -8.03
C GLY A 37 -6.80 -15.54 -6.53
N LEU A 38 -5.54 -15.46 -6.10
CA LEU A 38 -5.20 -15.14 -4.70
C LEU A 38 -5.39 -13.65 -4.44
N VAL A 39 -5.76 -13.35 -3.19
CA VAL A 39 -5.95 -11.98 -2.70
C VAL A 39 -5.25 -11.86 -1.37
N GLY A 40 -4.36 -10.87 -1.27
CA GLY A 40 -3.67 -10.51 -0.04
C GLY A 40 -4.20 -9.23 0.55
N TYR A 41 -4.23 -9.17 1.88
CA TYR A 41 -4.71 -8.03 2.64
C TYR A 41 -3.61 -7.45 3.53
N GLY A 42 -3.54 -6.12 3.56
CA GLY A 42 -2.66 -5.38 4.45
C GLY A 42 -3.29 -4.09 4.91
N GLU A 43 -2.69 -3.47 5.92
CA GLU A 43 -3.15 -2.23 6.54
C GLU A 43 -1.96 -1.41 7.06
N THR A 44 -2.20 -0.17 7.46
CA THR A 44 -1.18 0.58 8.21
C THR A 44 -1.83 1.67 9.06
N ASP A 45 -1.24 1.94 10.22
CA ASP A 45 -1.62 3.06 11.08
C ASP A 45 -0.96 4.37 10.59
N ALA A 46 -1.77 5.19 9.92
CA ALA A 46 -1.49 6.55 9.50
C ALA A 46 -2.80 7.18 9.03
N ASN A 47 -2.82 8.49 8.74
CA ASN A 47 -4.00 9.08 8.11
C ASN A 47 -4.36 8.32 6.80
N PRO A 48 -5.51 7.65 6.73
CA PRO A 48 -5.75 6.63 5.72
C PRO A 48 -6.01 7.25 4.33
N TRP A 49 -6.52 8.48 4.28
CA TRP A 49 -6.63 9.23 3.02
C TRP A 49 -5.28 9.63 2.47
N VAL A 50 -4.31 9.96 3.32
CA VAL A 50 -2.94 10.27 2.87
C VAL A 50 -2.27 9.02 2.31
N VAL A 51 -2.42 7.88 2.99
CA VAL A 51 -1.88 6.59 2.49
C VAL A 51 -2.54 6.19 1.17
N LYS A 52 -3.87 6.26 1.07
CA LYS A 52 -4.60 6.02 -0.18
C LYS A 52 -4.08 6.92 -1.30
N ALA A 53 -3.88 8.20 -1.02
CA ALA A 53 -3.32 9.13 -2.01
C ALA A 53 -1.89 8.75 -2.43
N CYS A 54 -1.03 8.28 -1.51
CA CYS A 54 0.31 7.77 -1.88
C CYS A 54 0.21 6.59 -2.85
N ILE A 55 -0.70 5.65 -2.59
CA ILE A 55 -0.88 4.44 -3.40
C ILE A 55 -1.46 4.77 -4.78
N GLU A 56 -2.48 5.62 -4.83
CA GLU A 56 -3.25 5.91 -6.05
C GLU A 56 -2.67 7.06 -6.89
N SER A 57 -1.70 7.82 -6.37
CA SER A 57 -1.10 8.93 -7.10
C SER A 57 -0.43 8.48 -8.40
N PRO A 58 -0.54 9.28 -9.49
CA PRO A 58 0.16 9.00 -10.73
C PRO A 58 1.66 9.27 -10.61
N GLY A 59 2.45 8.56 -11.41
CA GLY A 59 3.87 8.83 -11.53
C GLY A 59 4.17 10.15 -12.25
N THR A 60 5.25 10.82 -11.86
CA THR A 60 5.67 12.11 -12.43
C THR A 60 7.11 12.12 -12.95
N HIS A 61 8.01 11.31 -12.38
CA HIS A 61 9.39 11.13 -12.84
C HIS A 61 10.01 9.85 -12.23
N THR A 62 11.29 9.60 -12.53
CA THR A 62 12.03 8.35 -12.21
C THR A 62 12.16 7.98 -10.72
N MET A 63 11.87 8.91 -9.81
CA MET A 63 11.88 8.68 -8.34
C MET A 63 10.56 9.12 -7.69
N GLY A 64 9.53 9.37 -8.51
CA GLY A 64 8.19 9.76 -8.08
C GLY A 64 7.18 9.03 -8.94
N GLN A 65 7.35 7.71 -9.05
CA GLN A 65 6.48 6.83 -9.83
C GLN A 65 5.22 6.45 -9.03
N SER A 66 4.20 5.94 -9.72
CA SER A 66 3.01 5.39 -9.05
C SER A 66 3.34 4.04 -8.41
N MET A 67 2.94 3.84 -7.15
CA MET A 67 3.08 2.55 -6.46
C MET A 67 2.34 1.43 -7.20
N LYS A 68 1.16 1.75 -7.75
CA LYS A 68 0.37 0.82 -8.56
C LYS A 68 1.13 0.42 -9.82
N ASP A 69 1.64 1.38 -10.58
CA ASP A 69 2.39 1.07 -11.81
C ASP A 69 3.69 0.29 -11.53
N ILE A 70 4.31 0.50 -10.36
CA ILE A 70 5.51 -0.25 -9.96
C ILE A 70 5.19 -1.73 -9.73
N ILE A 71 4.08 -2.04 -9.04
CA ILE A 71 3.83 -3.40 -8.52
C ILE A 71 3.10 -4.31 -9.52
N ILE A 72 2.29 -3.74 -10.41
CA ILE A 72 1.50 -4.52 -11.36
C ILE A 72 2.44 -5.35 -12.26
N GLY A 73 2.15 -6.64 -12.39
CA GLY A 73 2.92 -7.59 -13.17
C GLY A 73 4.13 -8.20 -12.47
N ARG A 74 4.50 -7.73 -11.26
CA ARG A 74 5.55 -8.36 -10.43
C ARG A 74 5.06 -9.67 -9.81
N ASP A 75 6.01 -10.52 -9.46
CA ASP A 75 5.75 -11.75 -8.71
C ASP A 75 5.50 -11.39 -7.23
N PRO A 76 4.29 -11.66 -6.69
CA PRO A 76 3.99 -11.35 -5.29
C PRO A 76 4.83 -12.16 -4.28
N LEU A 77 5.47 -13.25 -4.70
CA LEU A 77 6.31 -14.07 -3.83
C LEU A 77 7.72 -13.49 -3.64
N ASP A 78 8.14 -12.58 -4.54
CA ASP A 78 9.38 -11.81 -4.45
C ASP A 78 9.15 -10.48 -3.71
N VAL A 79 8.79 -10.62 -2.42
CA VAL A 79 8.41 -9.51 -1.55
C VAL A 79 9.52 -8.47 -1.41
N GLU A 80 10.78 -8.92 -1.34
CA GLU A 80 11.94 -8.02 -1.19
C GLU A 80 12.18 -7.17 -2.45
N ASP A 81 12.05 -7.75 -3.65
CA ASP A 81 12.12 -6.98 -4.91
C ASP A 81 10.97 -5.96 -5.01
N CYS A 82 9.75 -6.37 -4.65
CA CYS A 82 8.60 -5.47 -4.60
C CYS A 82 8.84 -4.29 -3.66
N TRP A 83 9.31 -4.55 -2.44
CA TRP A 83 9.62 -3.53 -1.44
C TRP A 83 10.70 -2.56 -1.94
N ASN A 84 11.82 -3.09 -2.45
CA ASN A 84 12.93 -2.28 -2.95
C ASN A 84 12.52 -1.41 -4.14
N ALA A 85 11.75 -1.97 -5.07
CA ALA A 85 11.24 -1.23 -6.22
C ALA A 85 10.31 -0.09 -5.80
N LEU A 86 9.41 -0.32 -4.84
CA LEU A 86 8.54 0.72 -4.30
C LEU A 86 9.35 1.80 -3.58
N TYR A 87 10.30 1.41 -2.72
CA TYR A 87 11.10 2.35 -1.95
C TYR A 87 11.96 3.26 -2.85
N VAL A 88 12.61 2.70 -3.87
CA VAL A 88 13.43 3.47 -4.82
C VAL A 88 12.55 4.29 -5.78
N GLY A 89 11.52 3.67 -6.37
CA GLY A 89 10.65 4.31 -7.37
C GLY A 89 9.82 5.46 -6.81
N THR A 90 9.59 5.50 -5.50
CA THR A 90 8.86 6.58 -4.81
C THR A 90 9.77 7.50 -3.99
N ALA A 91 11.09 7.36 -4.09
CA ALA A 91 12.02 7.97 -3.15
C ALA A 91 11.90 9.50 -3.00
N MET A 92 11.49 10.25 -4.02
CA MET A 92 11.36 11.72 -3.93
C MET A 92 10.44 12.14 -2.77
N THR A 93 9.33 11.43 -2.60
CA THR A 93 8.27 11.77 -1.61
C THR A 93 8.10 10.68 -0.54
N GLY A 94 8.41 9.43 -0.85
CA GLY A 94 8.03 8.26 -0.07
C GLY A 94 9.06 7.72 0.92
N ARG A 95 10.25 8.33 1.02
CA ARG A 95 11.36 7.81 1.86
C ARG A 95 11.08 7.75 3.36
N ARG A 96 10.04 8.44 3.86
CA ARG A 96 9.62 8.47 5.27
C ARG A 96 8.12 8.72 5.39
N GLY A 97 7.56 8.50 6.58
CA GLY A 97 6.18 8.84 6.92
C GLY A 97 5.18 8.04 6.08
N ALA A 98 4.13 8.70 5.58
CA ALA A 98 3.02 8.05 4.89
C ALA A 98 3.44 7.19 3.69
N GLY A 99 4.51 7.55 2.98
CA GLY A 99 5.01 6.74 1.88
C GLY A 99 5.56 5.38 2.33
N VAL A 100 6.35 5.34 3.41
CA VAL A 100 6.86 4.08 3.97
C VAL A 100 5.72 3.26 4.58
N ASN A 101 4.75 3.92 5.23
CA ASN A 101 3.56 3.26 5.75
C ASN A 101 2.74 2.59 4.62
N ALA A 102 2.56 3.28 3.49
CA ALA A 102 1.91 2.71 2.31
C ALA A 102 2.65 1.47 1.78
N ILE A 103 3.99 1.52 1.71
CA ILE A 103 4.81 0.37 1.33
C ILE A 103 4.63 -0.77 2.33
N GLY A 104 4.57 -0.48 3.64
CA GLY A 104 4.32 -1.47 4.68
C GLY A 104 2.96 -2.17 4.54
N ALA A 105 1.89 -1.43 4.22
CA ALA A 105 0.59 -2.03 3.96
C ALA A 105 0.60 -2.96 2.73
N ILE A 106 1.32 -2.59 1.68
CA ILE A 106 1.52 -3.46 0.51
C ILE A 106 2.34 -4.69 0.88
N ASP A 107 3.44 -4.52 1.62
CA ASP A 107 4.31 -5.61 2.09
C ASP A 107 3.53 -6.67 2.89
N MET A 108 2.68 -6.24 3.83
CA MET A 108 1.82 -7.15 4.57
C MET A 108 0.85 -7.93 3.66
N ALA A 109 0.25 -7.27 2.66
CA ALA A 109 -0.61 -7.95 1.69
C ALA A 109 0.16 -9.00 0.87
N LEU A 110 1.43 -8.75 0.54
CA LEU A 110 2.27 -9.72 -0.15
C LEU A 110 2.64 -10.91 0.75
N TRP A 111 2.89 -10.66 2.04
CA TRP A 111 3.11 -11.73 3.03
C TRP A 111 1.85 -12.57 3.28
N ASP A 112 0.67 -11.97 3.27
CA ASP A 112 -0.62 -12.68 3.35
C ASP A 112 -0.82 -13.63 2.15
N ILE A 113 -0.46 -13.21 0.93
CA ILE A 113 -0.45 -14.09 -0.25
C ILE A 113 0.53 -15.27 -0.09
N LYS A 114 1.64 -15.06 0.62
CA LYS A 114 2.73 -16.02 0.76
C LYS A 114 2.50 -17.06 1.85
N GLY A 115 1.69 -16.74 2.86
CA GLY A 115 1.38 -17.60 4.03
C GLY A 115 0.48 -18.77 3.69
#